data_AF-A0A0F9CDY8-F1
#
_entry.id   AF-A0A0F9CDY8-F1
#
_cell.length_a   1.000
_cell.length_b   1.000
_cell.length_c   1.000
_cell.angle_alpha   90.00
_cell.angle_beta   90.00
_cell.angle_gamma   90.00
#
_symmetry.space_group_name_H-M   'P 1'
#
loop_
_entity.id
_entity.type
_entity.pdbx_description
1 polymer ?
#
loop_
_entity_poly.entity_id
_entity_poly.type
_entity_poly.pdbx_seq_one_letter_code
_entity_poly.pdbx_strand_id
1 'polypeptide(L)'
;MIYAYDITTVANTTQSSPKRTTLKVTKGLVYQVEVEFPPGPLGYCHVSIHDGGYQIWPSNSEFDFHGDNGYITFPDTYLKLVAPFEFTAVTWNEDDTWPHTIHIRLGMVSDEVFMARFLPSLSFDKMLAVLDEAQKRQEEQREAVIANPLPWKGVE
;
A
#
# COMPACT_ATOMS: atom_id res chain seq x y z
N MET A 1 6.94 -0.96 6.34
CA MET A 1 7.47 0.37 5.98
C MET A 1 6.37 1.39 6.22
N ILE A 2 6.70 2.58 6.73
CA ILE A 2 5.74 3.67 6.94
C ILE A 2 6.23 4.85 6.10
N TYR A 3 5.37 5.37 5.24
CA TYR A 3 5.58 6.61 4.49
C TYR A 3 4.83 7.73 5.20
N ALA A 4 5.43 8.91 5.31
CA ALA A 4 4.81 10.07 5.94
C ALA A 4 4.97 11.30 5.03
N TYR A 5 3.89 12.07 4.88
CA TYR A 5 3.80 13.21 3.99
C TYR A 5 3.05 14.35 4.66
N ASP A 6 3.64 15.55 4.61
CA ASP A 6 3.01 16.79 5.06
C ASP A 6 2.60 17.61 3.85
N ILE A 7 1.31 17.89 3.73
CA ILE A 7 0.74 18.60 2.58
C ILE A 7 0.09 19.88 3.05
N THR A 8 0.78 20.99 2.83
CA THR A 8 0.22 22.33 3.06
C THR A 8 -0.55 22.81 1.84
N THR A 9 -1.81 23.17 2.02
CA THR A 9 -2.69 23.73 0.98
C THR A 9 -3.00 25.18 1.33
N VAL A 10 -2.69 26.09 0.42
CA VAL A 10 -2.90 27.52 0.63
C VAL A 10 -4.38 27.86 0.70
N ALA A 11 -4.72 28.93 1.41
CA ALA A 11 -6.08 29.48 1.45
C ALA A 11 -6.63 29.73 0.04
N ASN A 12 -7.95 29.65 -0.12
CA ASN A 12 -8.68 29.85 -1.38
C ASN A 12 -8.29 28.85 -2.50
N THR A 13 -7.80 27.66 -2.15
CA THR A 13 -7.64 26.58 -3.13
C THR A 13 -9.00 25.93 -3.34
N THR A 14 -9.62 26.13 -4.50
CA THR A 14 -10.97 25.60 -4.77
C THR A 14 -10.94 24.12 -5.15
N GLN A 15 -12.06 23.43 -4.92
CA GLN A 15 -12.24 22.04 -5.38
C GLN A 15 -12.08 21.89 -6.90
N SER A 16 -12.42 22.93 -7.68
CA SER A 16 -12.26 22.96 -9.14
C SER A 16 -10.81 23.13 -9.61
N SER A 17 -9.92 23.62 -8.74
CA SER A 17 -8.49 23.79 -9.01
C SER A 17 -7.66 23.27 -7.82
N PRO A 18 -7.77 21.96 -7.50
CA PRO A 18 -7.16 21.41 -6.31
C PRO A 18 -5.65 21.25 -6.49
N LYS A 19 -4.92 21.32 -5.39
CA LYS A 19 -3.50 20.98 -5.35
C LYS A 19 -3.34 19.47 -5.45
N ARG A 20 -2.48 19.01 -6.37
CA ARG A 20 -2.13 17.60 -6.53
C ARG A 20 -0.70 17.37 -6.05
N THR A 21 -0.51 16.44 -5.13
CA THR A 21 0.78 16.11 -4.52
C THR A 21 1.09 14.63 -4.73
N THR A 22 2.23 14.33 -5.34
CA THR A 22 2.68 12.95 -5.57
C THR A 22 3.28 12.36 -4.30
N LEU A 23 2.70 11.26 -3.82
CA LEU A 23 3.16 10.48 -2.67
C LEU A 23 3.95 9.27 -3.19
N LYS A 24 5.29 9.35 -3.20
CA LYS A 24 6.13 8.26 -3.69
C LYS A 24 6.13 7.08 -2.71
N VAL A 25 5.90 5.88 -3.20
CA VAL A 25 5.90 4.68 -2.36
C VAL A 25 6.70 3.57 -3.03
N THR A 26 6.85 2.44 -2.35
CA THR A 26 7.38 1.23 -2.97
C THR A 26 6.25 0.34 -3.44
N LYS A 27 6.58 -0.61 -4.32
CA LYS A 27 5.71 -1.76 -4.60
C LYS A 27 5.34 -2.47 -3.29
N GLY A 28 4.05 -2.76 -3.09
CA GLY A 28 3.61 -3.44 -1.87
C GLY A 28 2.11 -3.38 -1.60
N LEU A 29 1.73 -3.91 -0.44
CA LEU A 29 0.39 -3.89 0.13
C LEU A 29 0.31 -2.71 1.09
N VAL A 30 -0.70 -1.86 0.93
CA VAL A 30 -1.09 -0.89 1.96
C VAL A 30 -1.91 -1.64 3.00
N TYR A 31 -1.45 -1.65 4.25
CA TYR A 31 -2.14 -2.31 5.37
C TYR A 31 -2.79 -1.31 6.33
N GLN A 32 -2.37 -0.04 6.31
CA GLN A 32 -2.88 1.02 7.18
C GLN A 32 -2.83 2.36 6.44
N VAL A 33 -3.92 3.11 6.52
CA VAL A 33 -4.01 4.49 6.05
C VAL A 33 -4.31 5.39 7.24
N GLU A 34 -3.59 6.52 7.31
CA GLU A 34 -3.76 7.52 8.36
C GLU A 34 -3.79 8.91 7.72
N VAL A 35 -4.81 9.69 8.09
CA VAL A 35 -4.97 11.08 7.67
C VAL A 35 -5.27 11.90 8.93
N GLU A 36 -4.37 12.82 9.24
CA GLU A 36 -4.45 13.69 10.40
C GLU A 36 -4.69 15.13 9.97
N PHE A 37 -5.70 15.73 10.58
CA PHE A 37 -6.03 17.14 10.48
C PHE A 37 -5.61 17.79 11.80
N PRO A 38 -4.56 18.63 11.80
CA PRO A 38 -4.21 19.48 12.94
C PRO A 38 -5.40 20.36 13.35
N PRO A 39 -5.39 20.95 14.55
CA PRO A 39 -6.39 21.95 14.92
C PRO A 39 -6.28 23.20 14.04
N GLY A 40 -7.42 23.76 13.62
CA GLY A 40 -7.50 25.01 12.85
C GLY A 40 -8.28 24.94 11.53
N PRO A 41 -8.28 23.84 10.75
CA PRO A 41 -8.98 23.78 9.48
C PRO A 41 -10.50 23.88 9.57
N LEU A 42 -11.11 23.57 10.73
CA LEU A 42 -12.57 23.64 10.95
C LEU A 42 -13.39 22.84 9.91
N GLY A 43 -12.79 21.84 9.26
CA GLY A 43 -13.42 21.07 8.18
C GLY A 43 -13.35 21.69 6.78
N TYR A 44 -12.66 22.83 6.59
CA TYR A 44 -12.51 23.50 5.29
C TYR A 44 -11.32 23.00 4.46
N CYS A 45 -10.44 22.18 5.05
CA CYS A 45 -9.36 21.55 4.32
C CYS A 45 -9.71 20.08 4.03
N HIS A 46 -9.68 19.75 2.74
CA HIS A 46 -10.15 18.48 2.21
C HIS A 46 -9.00 17.71 1.58
N VAL A 47 -9.09 16.38 1.61
CA VAL A 47 -8.16 15.49 0.91
C VAL A 47 -8.85 14.25 0.37
N SER A 48 -8.46 13.85 -0.84
CA SER A 48 -8.68 12.51 -1.39
C SER A 48 -7.37 11.93 -1.92
N ILE A 49 -7.23 10.61 -1.88
CA ILE A 49 -6.04 9.89 -2.32
C ILE A 49 -6.39 9.02 -3.52
N HIS A 50 -5.62 9.20 -4.59
CA HIS A 50 -5.85 8.60 -5.90
C HIS A 50 -4.68 7.69 -6.27
N ASP A 51 -4.98 6.63 -7.02
CA ASP A 51 -3.99 5.89 -7.79
C ASP A 51 -4.26 6.12 -9.28
N GLY A 52 -3.31 6.74 -9.97
CA GLY A 52 -3.50 7.23 -11.33
C GLY A 52 -4.67 8.21 -11.41
N GLY A 53 -5.69 7.88 -12.20
CA GLY A 53 -6.90 8.69 -12.38
C GLY A 53 -8.08 8.32 -11.49
N TYR A 54 -7.93 7.35 -10.59
CA TYR A 54 -9.03 6.80 -9.81
C TYR A 54 -8.86 7.08 -8.31
N GLN A 55 -9.94 7.50 -7.66
CA GLN A 55 -9.96 7.75 -6.22
C GLN A 55 -10.05 6.44 -5.45
N ILE A 56 -9.04 6.16 -4.62
CA ILE A 56 -9.01 4.96 -3.77
C ILE A 56 -9.61 5.28 -2.42
N TRP A 57 -9.22 6.43 -1.83
CA TRP A 57 -9.68 6.85 -0.52
C TRP A 57 -10.18 8.31 -0.51
N PRO A 58 -11.38 8.56 0.04
CA PRO A 58 -12.39 7.54 0.38
C PRO A 58 -12.95 6.90 -0.92
N SER A 59 -13.46 5.66 -0.84
CA SER A 59 -13.82 4.89 -2.06
C SER A 59 -15.06 5.42 -2.79
N ASN A 60 -15.85 6.27 -2.15
CA ASN A 60 -16.92 7.04 -2.76
C ASN A 60 -16.34 8.29 -3.43
N SER A 61 -16.23 8.28 -4.76
CA SER A 61 -15.57 9.33 -5.56
C SER A 61 -16.17 10.73 -5.46
N GLU A 62 -17.37 10.87 -4.88
CA GLU A 62 -18.03 12.16 -4.65
C GLU A 62 -17.68 12.78 -3.30
N PHE A 63 -16.95 12.07 -2.44
CA PHE A 63 -16.62 12.49 -1.09
C PHE A 63 -15.10 12.56 -0.89
N ASP A 64 -14.73 13.19 0.21
CA ASP A 64 -13.36 13.43 0.62
C ASP A 64 -13.24 13.30 2.15
N PHE A 65 -12.00 13.27 2.62
CA PHE A 65 -11.72 13.41 4.03
C PHE A 65 -11.54 14.88 4.38
N HIS A 66 -12.20 15.32 5.44
CA HIS A 66 -12.05 16.63 6.05
C HIS A 66 -12.31 16.51 7.55
N GLY A 67 -11.82 17.47 8.32
CA GLY A 67 -12.01 17.49 9.77
C GLY A 67 -11.29 18.67 10.43
N ASP A 68 -11.34 18.68 11.76
CA ASP A 68 -10.65 19.63 12.60
C ASP A 68 -10.15 18.92 13.86
N ASN A 69 -8.84 19.01 14.13
CA ASN A 69 -8.20 18.28 15.22
C ASN A 69 -8.56 16.77 15.22
N GLY A 70 -8.65 16.21 14.02
CA GLY A 70 -9.24 14.91 13.74
C GLY A 70 -8.20 13.92 13.22
N TYR A 71 -8.34 12.66 13.63
CA TYR A 71 -7.46 11.59 13.17
C TYR A 71 -8.27 10.46 12.54
N ILE A 72 -8.19 10.33 11.22
CA ILE A 72 -8.85 9.28 10.45
C ILE A 72 -7.84 8.17 10.23
N THR A 73 -8.14 6.97 10.71
CA THR A 73 -7.27 5.83 10.55
C THR A 73 -8.06 4.55 10.31
N PHE A 74 -7.65 3.76 9.34
CA PHE A 74 -8.29 2.49 9.01
C PHE A 74 -7.30 1.52 8.34
N PRO A 75 -7.49 0.20 8.54
CA PRO A 75 -6.76 -0.80 7.79
C PRO A 75 -7.34 -0.94 6.38
N ASP A 76 -6.50 -1.26 5.41
CA ASP A 76 -6.91 -1.63 4.06
C ASP A 76 -6.01 -2.77 3.53
N THR A 77 -6.32 -3.32 2.36
CA THR A 77 -5.53 -4.35 1.67
C THR A 77 -5.23 -3.96 0.22
N TYR A 78 -5.12 -2.66 -0.06
CA TYR A 78 -4.85 -2.17 -1.41
C TYR A 78 -3.46 -2.57 -1.91
N LEU A 79 -3.41 -3.20 -3.09
CA LEU A 79 -2.19 -3.75 -3.68
C LEU A 79 -1.59 -2.80 -4.74
N LYS A 80 -0.49 -2.14 -4.39
CA LYS A 80 0.31 -1.34 -5.32
C LYS A 80 1.39 -2.20 -5.98
N LEU A 81 1.02 -2.90 -7.06
CA LEU A 81 1.91 -3.84 -7.75
C LEU A 81 2.52 -3.30 -9.05
N VAL A 82 1.89 -2.28 -9.65
CA VAL A 82 2.23 -1.75 -10.97
C VAL A 82 2.81 -0.34 -10.83
N ALA A 83 3.78 -0.02 -11.67
CA ALA A 83 4.37 1.31 -11.76
C ALA A 83 3.39 2.31 -12.44
N PRO A 84 3.44 3.61 -12.11
CA PRO A 84 4.37 4.25 -11.17
C PRO A 84 4.03 3.93 -9.72
N PHE A 85 5.05 3.71 -8.87
CA PHE A 85 4.87 3.42 -7.44
C PHE A 85 4.62 4.70 -6.66
N GLU A 86 3.46 5.30 -6.89
CA GLU A 86 3.03 6.54 -6.26
C GLU A 86 1.52 6.58 -6.11
N PHE A 87 1.08 7.38 -5.14
CA PHE A 87 -0.29 7.85 -5.05
C PHE A 87 -0.33 9.35 -5.33
N THR A 88 -1.50 9.88 -5.62
CA THR A 88 -1.72 11.33 -5.73
C THR A 88 -2.69 11.76 -4.65
N ALA A 89 -2.23 12.59 -3.72
CA ALA A 89 -3.12 13.31 -2.82
C ALA A 89 -3.66 14.55 -3.52
N VAL A 90 -4.98 14.67 -3.58
CA VAL A 90 -5.70 15.81 -4.11
C VAL A 90 -6.28 16.57 -2.93
N THR A 91 -5.82 17.80 -2.74
CA THR A 91 -6.16 18.64 -1.59
C THR A 91 -6.66 20.00 -2.01
N TRP A 92 -7.68 20.51 -1.32
CA TRP A 92 -8.15 21.88 -1.48
C TRP A 92 -8.49 22.47 -0.11
N ASN A 93 -8.59 23.80 -0.05
CA ASN A 93 -8.78 24.53 1.18
C ASN A 93 -9.71 25.71 0.91
N GLU A 94 -10.92 25.62 1.45
CA GLU A 94 -11.97 26.62 1.32
C GLU A 94 -11.85 27.75 2.36
N ASP A 95 -10.89 27.66 3.29
CA ASP A 95 -10.52 28.76 4.18
C ASP A 95 -9.98 29.94 3.37
N ASP A 96 -10.42 31.14 3.71
CA ASP A 96 -10.09 32.38 3.03
C ASP A 96 -8.81 33.07 3.57
N THR A 97 -8.38 32.66 4.76
CA THR A 97 -7.37 33.37 5.56
C THR A 97 -6.11 32.54 5.75
N TRP A 98 -6.22 31.26 6.13
CA TRP A 98 -5.07 30.47 6.59
C TRP A 98 -4.74 29.27 5.71
N PRO A 99 -3.44 29.00 5.45
CA PRO A 99 -3.01 27.75 4.87
C PRO A 99 -3.13 26.61 5.89
N HIS A 100 -3.64 25.46 5.46
CA HIS A 100 -3.81 24.29 6.32
C HIS A 100 -2.90 23.16 5.88
N THR A 101 -2.38 22.39 6.84
CA THR A 101 -1.49 21.25 6.58
C THR A 101 -2.18 19.97 6.98
N ILE A 102 -2.16 18.96 6.10
CA ILE A 102 -2.66 17.61 6.36
C ILE A 102 -1.47 16.66 6.44
N HIS A 103 -1.44 15.79 7.45
CA HIS A 103 -0.44 14.74 7.56
C HIS A 103 -1.03 13.42 7.07
N ILE A 104 -0.38 12.81 6.08
CA ILE A 104 -0.78 11.50 5.53
C ILE A 104 0.30 10.49 5.86
N ARG A 105 -0.08 9.36 6.46
CA ARG A 105 0.82 8.23 6.67
C ARG A 105 0.25 6.96 6.06
N LEU A 106 1.11 6.24 5.34
CA LEU A 106 0.77 4.98 4.67
C LEU A 106 1.66 3.87 5.21
N GLY A 107 1.03 2.93 5.92
CA GLY A 107 1.63 1.68 6.32
C GLY A 107 1.65 0.71 5.13
N MET A 108 2.85 0.36 4.66
CA MET A 108 3.03 -0.54 3.53
C MET A 108 3.97 -1.70 3.84
N VAL A 109 3.72 -2.83 3.19
CA VAL A 109 4.52 -4.04 3.28
C VAL A 109 4.87 -4.53 1.89
N SER A 110 6.16 -4.78 1.66
CA SER A 110 6.66 -5.41 0.44
C SER A 110 7.02 -6.88 0.62
N ASP A 111 7.20 -7.33 1.86
CA ASP A 111 7.59 -8.70 2.19
C ASP A 111 6.39 -9.66 2.06
N GLU A 112 6.54 -10.71 1.27
CA GLU A 112 5.49 -11.68 0.98
C GLU A 112 5.01 -12.43 2.24
N VAL A 113 5.93 -12.77 3.16
CA VAL A 113 5.59 -13.45 4.42
C VAL A 113 4.68 -12.56 5.25
N PHE A 114 4.94 -11.25 5.23
CA PHE A 114 4.13 -10.31 5.97
C PHE A 114 2.84 -9.94 5.24
N MET A 115 2.81 -9.96 3.89
CA MET A 115 1.57 -9.84 3.12
C MET A 115 0.60 -10.99 3.41
N ALA A 116 1.11 -12.22 3.58
CA ALA A 116 0.31 -13.40 3.91
C ALA A 116 -0.53 -13.24 5.19
N ARG A 117 -0.08 -12.38 6.12
CA ARG A 117 -0.84 -12.04 7.34
C ARG A 117 -2.15 -11.31 7.03
N PHE A 118 -2.18 -10.49 5.98
CA PHE A 118 -3.33 -9.67 5.61
C PHE A 118 -4.12 -10.26 4.42
N LEU A 119 -3.46 -11.02 3.54
CA LEU A 119 -4.06 -11.67 2.37
C LEU A 119 -3.62 -13.14 2.27
N PRO A 120 -4.25 -14.06 3.02
CA PRO A 120 -3.86 -15.47 3.03
C PRO A 120 -4.04 -16.17 1.68
N SER A 121 -5.04 -15.76 0.89
CA SER A 121 -5.33 -16.37 -0.42
C SER A 121 -4.20 -16.15 -1.43
N LEU A 122 -3.66 -14.93 -1.50
CA LEU A 122 -2.52 -14.62 -2.37
C LEU A 122 -1.27 -15.41 -1.97
N SER A 123 -1.12 -15.68 -0.66
CA SER A 123 -0.04 -16.53 -0.15
C SER A 123 -0.25 -18.02 -0.43
N PHE A 124 -1.50 -18.48 -0.56
CA PHE A 124 -1.82 -19.89 -0.73
C PHE A 124 -1.44 -20.40 -2.12
N ASP A 125 -1.75 -19.65 -3.18
CA ASP A 125 -1.39 -20.04 -4.56
C ASP A 125 0.12 -20.18 -4.73
N LYS A 126 0.88 -19.25 -4.14
CA LYS A 126 2.34 -19.30 -4.17
C LYS A 126 2.90 -20.42 -3.28
N MET A 127 2.27 -20.70 -2.13
CA MET A 127 2.63 -21.82 -1.27
C MET A 127 2.44 -23.16 -2.01
N LEU A 128 1.34 -23.32 -2.75
CA LEU A 128 1.13 -24.49 -3.61
C LEU A 128 2.24 -24.63 -4.65
N ALA A 129 2.67 -23.54 -5.28
CA ALA A 129 3.77 -23.58 -6.24
C ALA A 129 5.11 -24.02 -5.59
N VAL A 130 5.41 -23.52 -4.39
CA VAL A 130 6.61 -23.93 -3.64
C VAL A 130 6.55 -25.41 -3.24
N LEU A 131 5.38 -25.90 -2.84
CA LEU A 131 5.19 -27.32 -2.51
C LEU A 131 5.37 -28.23 -3.74
N ASP A 132 4.88 -27.81 -4.90
CA ASP A 132 5.07 -28.54 -6.16
C ASP A 132 6.56 -28.60 -6.56
N GLU A 133 7.30 -27.49 -6.44
CA GLU A 133 8.74 -27.49 -6.66
C GLU A 133 9.49 -28.39 -5.67
N ALA A 134 9.09 -28.37 -4.39
CA ALA A 134 9.69 -29.23 -3.37
C ALA A 134 9.42 -30.72 -3.65
N GLN A 135 8.20 -31.06 -4.10
CA GLN A 135 7.84 -32.42 -4.46
C GLN A 135 8.67 -32.91 -5.66
N LYS A 136 8.84 -32.09 -6.70
CA LYS A 136 9.70 -32.41 -7.84
C LYS A 136 11.15 -32.65 -7.44
N ARG A 137 11.73 -31.79 -6.58
CA ARG A 137 13.08 -32.00 -6.04
C ARG A 137 13.18 -33.30 -5.24
N GLN A 138 12.16 -33.66 -4.47
CA GLN A 138 12.13 -34.93 -3.75
C GLN A 138 12.04 -36.13 -4.70
N GLU A 139 11.26 -36.01 -5.77
CA GLU A 139 11.15 -37.05 -6.80
C GLU A 139 12.49 -37.23 -7.53
N GLU A 140 13.15 -36.15 -7.95
CA GLU A 140 14.50 -36.19 -8.55
C GLU A 140 15.54 -36.79 -7.59
N GLN A 141 15.52 -36.38 -6.32
CA GLN A 141 16.41 -36.96 -5.30
C GLN A 141 16.12 -38.44 -5.08
N ARG A 142 14.84 -38.83 -5.04
CA ARG A 142 14.42 -40.22 -4.90
C ARG A 142 14.87 -41.04 -6.10
N GLU A 143 14.70 -40.53 -7.32
CA GLU A 143 15.18 -41.19 -8.54
C GLU A 143 16.71 -41.31 -8.55
N ALA A 144 17.44 -40.27 -8.16
CA ALA A 144 18.90 -40.31 -8.04
C ALA A 144 19.37 -41.35 -7.01
N VAL A 145 18.68 -41.46 -5.87
CA VAL A 145 18.96 -42.50 -4.86
C VAL A 145 18.59 -43.89 -5.35
N ILE A 146 17.51 -44.05 -6.13
CA ILE A 146 17.15 -45.34 -6.74
C ILE A 146 18.17 -45.73 -7.81
N ALA A 147 18.64 -44.78 -8.62
CA ALA A 147 19.61 -45.01 -9.69
C ALA A 147 21.02 -45.30 -9.14
N ASN A 148 21.41 -44.67 -8.03
CA ASN A 148 22.66 -44.95 -7.33
C ASN A 148 22.42 -45.16 -5.81
N PRO A 149 21.93 -46.35 -5.43
CA PRO A 149 21.54 -46.62 -4.04
C PRO A 149 22.72 -46.76 -3.07
N LEU A 150 23.95 -46.91 -3.58
CA LEU A 150 25.17 -47.04 -2.79
C LEU A 150 26.33 -46.26 -3.45
N PRO A 151 26.30 -44.90 -3.43
CA PRO A 151 27.29 -44.08 -4.12
C PRO A 151 28.73 -44.24 -3.60
N TRP A 152 28.90 -44.86 -2.43
CA TRP A 152 30.20 -45.14 -1.80
C TRP A 152 30.77 -46.53 -2.14
N LYS A 153 30.01 -47.42 -2.79
CA LYS A 153 30.60 -48.64 -3.38
C LYS A 153 31.20 -48.23 -4.72
N GLY A 154 32.52 -48.00 -4.73
CA GLY A 154 33.26 -47.74 -5.97
C GLY A 154 32.99 -48.83 -7.01
N VAL A 155 32.89 -48.42 -8.27
CA VAL A 155 32.80 -49.32 -9.43
C VAL A 155 34.04 -50.24 -9.39
N GLU A 156 33.83 -51.52 -9.12
CA GLU A 156 34.87 -52.57 -9.21
C GLU A 156 35.39 -52.74 -10.64
#